data_AF-A0AA36IKD4-F1
#
_entry.id   AF-A0AA36IKD4-F1
#
_cell.length_a   1.000
_cell.length_b   1.000
_cell.length_c   1.000
_cell.angle_alpha   90.00
_cell.angle_beta   90.00
_cell.angle_gamma   90.00
#
_symmetry.space_group_name_H-M   'P 1'
#
loop_
_entity.id
_entity.type
_entity.pdbx_description
1 polymer ?
#
loop_
_entity_poly.entity_id
_entity_poly.type
_entity_poly.pdbx_seq_one_letter_code
_entity_poly.pdbx_strand_id
1 'polypeptide(L)'
;MGQLTDLRLAEELGARHGVRGTSFQELPELKEHVGRGVSLEHSKEELKKSIDAMNSAWASGRETMEKSYGKVHTLKKNLDSNWHAGRDALEAACTRLRDTLDKAGEDRVLCEEAQSSTTEGLPALFLKRFKDPMRFAQFQGGVIHGCTKQFDSDECNCPSGHEELGCQDAADPASFELKCSNVLNTQIPAAGVLDFFKSGGLCNISNHDELFKQVVDSETLHHLEESGMPLDLAFLWEASRLRRPKQRGMDFLSVASPERRHRQGSG
;
A
#
# COMPACT_ATOMS: atom_id res chain seq x y z
N MET A 1 -46.74 -11.42 41.78
CA MET A 1 -46.83 -11.03 43.20
C MET A 1 -46.33 -9.60 43.33
N GLY A 2 -47.12 -8.70 43.93
CA GLY A 2 -46.65 -7.36 44.31
C GLY A 2 -47.39 -6.17 43.70
N GLN A 3 -48.73 -6.17 43.69
CA GLN A 3 -49.54 -4.96 43.50
C GLN A 3 -50.89 -5.13 44.22
N LEU A 4 -50.96 -4.88 45.53
CA LEU A 4 -52.27 -4.84 46.26
C LEU A 4 -52.21 -4.37 47.73
N THR A 5 -51.35 -3.41 48.11
CA THR A 5 -51.27 -2.99 49.53
C THR A 5 -51.41 -1.50 49.87
N ASP A 6 -51.59 -0.58 48.93
CA ASP A 6 -51.64 0.86 49.28
C ASP A 6 -53.02 1.53 49.24
N LEU A 7 -54.10 0.79 48.95
CA LEU A 7 -55.46 1.36 48.90
C LEU A 7 -56.30 1.15 50.18
N ARG A 8 -55.72 0.59 51.24
CA ARG A 8 -56.46 0.28 52.48
C ARG A 8 -56.13 1.15 53.69
N LEU A 9 -55.17 2.09 53.59
CA LEU A 9 -54.84 2.99 54.71
C LEU A 9 -55.61 4.33 54.67
N ALA A 10 -56.31 4.65 53.59
CA ALA A 10 -56.99 5.94 53.44
C ALA A 10 -58.44 5.94 53.97
N GLU A 11 -59.05 4.78 54.22
CA GLU A 11 -60.45 4.69 54.67
C GLU A 11 -60.65 4.68 56.20
N GLU A 12 -59.61 4.42 57.00
CA GLU A 12 -59.77 4.34 58.47
C GLU A 12 -59.59 5.68 59.24
N LEU A 13 -59.16 6.77 58.57
CA LEU A 13 -59.06 8.08 59.23
C LEU A 13 -60.31 8.96 59.07
N GLY A 14 -61.32 8.51 58.32
CA GLY A 14 -62.56 9.25 58.08
C GLY A 14 -63.65 9.12 59.16
N ALA A 15 -63.44 8.29 60.19
CA ALA A 15 -64.51 7.91 61.11
C ALA A 15 -64.53 8.63 62.47
N ARG A 16 -63.71 9.67 62.70
CA ARG A 16 -63.61 10.31 64.04
C ARG A 16 -63.93 11.80 64.14
N HIS A 17 -64.32 12.46 63.07
CA HIS A 17 -64.83 13.82 63.17
C HIS A 17 -66.25 13.91 62.62
N GLY A 18 -67.21 13.89 63.54
CA GLY A 18 -68.59 14.28 63.27
C GLY A 18 -68.64 15.73 62.83
N VAL A 19 -68.62 15.96 61.52
CA VAL A 19 -68.92 17.26 60.93
C VAL A 19 -70.36 17.25 60.49
N ARG A 20 -71.16 17.84 61.38
CA ARG A 20 -72.56 18.19 61.23
C ARG A 20 -72.74 19.08 60.00
N GLY A 21 -73.77 18.79 59.20
CA GLY A 21 -74.02 19.43 57.91
C GLY A 21 -73.97 20.95 57.95
N THR A 22 -73.15 21.50 57.05
CA THR A 22 -73.28 22.88 56.58
C THR A 22 -73.75 22.84 55.13
N SER A 23 -74.89 23.49 54.96
CA SER A 23 -75.49 23.94 53.72
C SER A 23 -74.47 24.24 52.63
N PHE A 24 -74.63 23.54 51.51
CA PHE A 24 -73.96 23.74 50.24
C PHE A 24 -74.44 25.07 49.64
N GLN A 25 -73.90 26.19 50.12
CA GLN A 25 -73.97 27.48 49.44
C GLN A 25 -72.62 27.76 48.80
N GLU A 26 -72.61 27.59 47.48
CA GLU A 26 -71.83 28.32 46.49
C GLU A 26 -70.46 28.88 46.94
N LEU A 27 -69.41 28.10 46.68
CA LEU A 27 -68.02 28.56 46.64
C LEU A 27 -67.58 28.68 45.16
N PRO A 28 -67.52 29.91 44.60
CA PRO A 28 -67.02 30.13 43.23
C PRO A 28 -65.52 29.87 43.07
N GLU A 29 -64.77 29.71 44.17
CA GLU A 29 -63.31 29.60 44.15
C GLU A 29 -62.79 28.19 43.78
N LEU A 30 -63.64 27.16 43.71
CA LEU A 30 -63.21 25.82 43.26
C LEU A 30 -63.03 25.70 41.73
N LYS A 31 -63.58 26.63 40.94
CA LYS A 31 -63.40 26.61 39.47
C LYS A 31 -61.99 27.02 39.03
N GLU A 32 -61.28 27.79 39.84
CA GLU A 32 -59.92 28.27 39.49
C GLU A 32 -58.82 27.24 39.79
N HIS A 33 -59.09 26.26 40.67
CA HIS A 33 -58.17 25.14 40.92
C HIS A 33 -58.32 23.99 39.93
N VAL A 34 -59.52 23.77 39.37
CA VAL A 34 -59.75 22.79 38.30
C VAL A 34 -59.04 23.21 37.00
N GLY A 35 -58.98 24.52 36.69
CA GLY A 35 -58.22 25.04 35.55
C GLY A 35 -56.70 24.79 35.65
N ARG A 36 -56.12 24.83 36.85
CA ARG A 36 -54.71 24.50 37.10
C ARG A 36 -54.41 23.01 37.05
N GLY A 37 -55.35 22.15 37.48
CA GLY A 37 -55.22 20.68 37.37
C GLY A 37 -55.23 20.20 35.91
N VAL A 38 -56.07 20.79 35.06
CA VAL A 38 -56.09 20.50 33.61
C VAL A 38 -54.79 20.96 32.94
N SER A 39 -54.23 22.09 33.37
CA SER A 39 -52.91 22.57 32.89
C SER A 39 -51.76 21.63 33.27
N LEU A 40 -51.83 20.96 34.42
CA LEU A 40 -50.79 20.05 34.90
C LEU A 40 -50.80 18.71 34.16
N GLU A 41 -51.99 18.12 33.95
CA GLU A 41 -52.12 16.88 33.18
C GLU A 41 -51.77 17.10 31.70
N HIS A 42 -52.10 18.26 31.14
CA HIS A 42 -51.67 18.62 29.79
C HIS A 42 -50.14 18.73 29.68
N SER A 43 -49.50 19.43 30.63
CA SER A 43 -48.04 19.56 30.68
C SER A 43 -47.34 18.19 30.85
N LYS A 44 -47.91 17.29 31.65
CA LYS A 44 -47.39 15.93 31.84
C LYS A 44 -47.46 15.11 30.55
N GLU A 45 -48.56 15.22 29.80
CA GLU A 45 -48.71 14.51 28.53
C GLU A 45 -47.77 15.07 27.45
N GLU A 46 -47.57 16.38 27.40
CA GLU A 46 -46.56 17.00 26.53
C GLU A 46 -45.14 16.55 26.88
N LEU A 47 -44.80 16.50 28.17
CA LEU A 47 -43.49 16.05 28.63
C LEU A 47 -43.26 14.57 28.28
N LYS A 48 -44.29 13.73 28.45
CA LYS A 48 -44.25 12.32 28.07
C LYS A 48 -44.03 12.15 26.57
N LYS A 49 -44.77 12.87 25.72
CA LYS A 49 -44.56 12.89 24.27
C LYS A 49 -43.15 13.33 23.90
N SER A 50 -42.63 14.35 24.57
CA SER A 50 -41.25 14.81 24.36
C SER A 50 -40.22 13.74 24.76
N ILE A 51 -40.43 13.04 25.88
CA ILE A 51 -39.56 11.94 26.32
C ILE A 51 -39.60 10.78 25.31
N ASP A 52 -40.78 10.40 24.85
CA ASP A 52 -40.95 9.32 23.86
C ASP A 52 -40.31 9.69 22.51
N ALA A 53 -40.46 10.94 22.08
CA ALA A 53 -39.80 11.47 20.88
C ALA A 53 -38.27 11.46 21.03
N MET A 54 -37.74 11.90 22.17
CA MET A 54 -36.31 11.82 22.44
C MET A 54 -35.82 10.37 22.44
N ASN A 55 -36.49 9.46 23.15
CA ASN A 55 -36.10 8.05 23.22
C ASN A 55 -36.06 7.39 21.83
N SER A 56 -37.04 7.68 20.97
CA SER A 56 -37.05 7.17 19.60
C SER A 56 -35.91 7.75 18.74
N ALA A 57 -35.62 9.05 18.86
CA ALA A 57 -34.48 9.68 18.19
C ALA A 57 -33.14 9.10 18.67
N TRP A 58 -32.98 8.88 19.98
CA TRP A 58 -31.80 8.24 20.57
C TRP A 58 -31.63 6.80 20.09
N ALA A 59 -32.71 6.02 19.99
CA ALA A 59 -32.68 4.66 19.47
C ALA A 59 -32.24 4.62 18.00
N SER A 60 -32.82 5.49 17.16
CA SER A 60 -32.45 5.61 15.74
C SER A 60 -31.00 6.10 15.55
N GLY A 61 -30.57 7.05 16.37
CA GLY A 61 -29.18 7.54 16.39
C GLY A 61 -28.20 6.42 16.73
N ARG A 62 -28.50 5.61 17.75
CA ARG A 62 -27.68 4.46 18.14
C ARG A 62 -27.59 3.42 17.03
N GLU A 63 -28.70 3.06 16.40
CA GLU A 63 -28.72 2.11 15.29
C GLU A 63 -27.86 2.61 14.11
N THR A 64 -27.94 3.91 13.81
CA THR A 64 -27.14 4.54 12.74
C THR A 64 -25.65 4.54 13.09
N MET A 65 -25.30 4.81 14.35
CA MET A 65 -23.93 4.76 14.85
C MET A 65 -23.36 3.34 14.78
N GLU A 66 -24.09 2.33 15.25
CA GLU A 66 -23.70 0.92 15.18
C GLU A 66 -23.48 0.45 13.74
N LYS A 67 -24.39 0.79 12.82
CA LYS A 67 -24.26 0.49 11.39
C LYS A 67 -23.02 1.14 10.79
N SER A 68 -22.74 2.38 11.16
CA SER A 68 -21.60 3.13 10.61
C SER A 68 -20.28 2.64 11.18
N TYR A 69 -20.23 2.29 12.48
CA TYR A 69 -19.10 1.63 13.11
C TYR A 69 -18.78 0.28 12.44
N GLY A 70 -19.80 -0.55 12.19
CA GLY A 70 -19.62 -1.82 11.47
C GLY A 70 -19.04 -1.64 10.06
N LYS A 71 -19.44 -0.57 9.34
CA LYS A 71 -18.86 -0.23 8.03
C LYS A 71 -17.40 0.20 8.14
N VAL A 72 -17.05 1.08 9.08
CA VAL A 72 -15.67 1.55 9.29
C VAL A 72 -14.76 0.39 9.68
N HIS A 73 -15.20 -0.48 10.59
CA HIS A 73 -14.44 -1.66 10.97
C HIS A 73 -14.22 -2.62 9.79
N THR A 74 -15.24 -2.83 8.96
CA THR A 74 -15.11 -3.64 7.74
C THR A 74 -14.13 -3.01 6.75
N LEU A 75 -14.19 -1.68 6.56
CA LEU A 75 -13.29 -0.95 5.69
C LEU A 75 -11.84 -1.04 6.18
N LYS A 76 -11.60 -0.86 7.49
CA LYS A 76 -10.28 -1.03 8.12
C LYS A 76 -9.74 -2.43 7.85
N LYS A 77 -10.53 -3.47 8.14
CA LYS A 77 -10.12 -4.86 7.91
C LYS A 77 -9.75 -5.11 6.44
N ASN A 78 -10.54 -4.59 5.50
CA ASN A 78 -10.25 -4.73 4.08
C ASN A 78 -8.98 -3.97 3.67
N LEU A 79 -8.77 -2.76 4.21
CA LEU A 79 -7.59 -1.94 3.95
C LEU A 79 -6.32 -2.64 4.48
N ASP A 80 -6.33 -3.10 5.73
CA ASP A 80 -5.23 -3.84 6.34
C ASP A 80 -4.94 -5.13 5.55
N SER A 81 -5.98 -5.89 5.19
CA SER A 81 -5.82 -7.11 4.39
C SER A 81 -5.21 -6.85 3.02
N ASN A 82 -5.70 -5.83 2.31
CA ASN A 82 -5.18 -5.47 0.99
C ASN A 82 -3.74 -4.94 1.07
N TRP A 83 -3.44 -4.17 2.12
CA TRP A 83 -2.11 -3.68 2.41
C TRP A 83 -1.13 -4.84 2.61
N HIS A 84 -1.46 -5.80 3.49
CA HIS A 84 -0.62 -6.97 3.72
C HIS A 84 -0.44 -7.82 2.46
N ALA A 85 -1.51 -8.08 1.71
CA ALA A 85 -1.43 -8.83 0.47
C ALA A 85 -0.53 -8.14 -0.57
N GLY A 86 -0.63 -6.81 -0.71
CA GLY A 86 0.22 -6.03 -1.60
C GLY A 86 1.68 -6.03 -1.16
N ARG A 87 1.93 -5.89 0.15
CA ARG A 87 3.28 -5.94 0.73
C ARG A 87 3.94 -7.29 0.48
N ASP A 88 3.26 -8.38 0.80
CA ASP A 88 3.81 -9.73 0.66
C ASP A 88 4.07 -10.07 -0.83
N ALA A 89 3.22 -9.58 -1.74
CA ALA A 89 3.45 -9.71 -3.18
C ALA A 89 4.69 -8.92 -3.64
N LEU A 90 4.89 -7.70 -3.14
CA LEU A 90 6.07 -6.90 -3.43
C LEU A 90 7.34 -7.55 -2.87
N GLU A 91 7.32 -8.01 -1.63
CA GLU A 91 8.43 -8.71 -0.98
C GLU A 91 8.81 -9.98 -1.78
N ALA A 92 7.82 -10.78 -2.18
CA ALA A 92 8.05 -11.96 -3.01
C ALA A 92 8.67 -11.60 -4.38
N ALA A 93 8.23 -10.52 -5.01
CA ALA A 93 8.79 -10.05 -6.29
C ALA A 93 10.25 -9.57 -6.13
N CYS A 94 10.53 -8.81 -5.07
CA CYS A 94 11.87 -8.32 -4.76
C CYS A 94 12.85 -9.46 -4.42
N THR A 95 12.39 -10.47 -3.69
CA THR A 95 13.19 -11.68 -3.40
C THR A 95 13.49 -12.45 -4.69
N ARG A 96 12.49 -12.70 -5.54
CA ARG A 96 12.71 -13.35 -6.85
C ARG A 96 13.71 -12.59 -7.71
N LEU A 97 13.63 -11.26 -7.70
CA LEU A 97 14.56 -10.42 -8.45
C LEU A 97 15.98 -10.54 -7.90
N ARG A 98 16.14 -10.49 -6.58
CA ARG A 98 17.43 -10.69 -5.90
C ARG A 98 18.01 -12.07 -6.24
N ASP A 99 17.25 -13.14 -6.08
CA ASP A 99 17.68 -14.50 -6.40
C ASP A 99 18.10 -14.65 -7.87
N THR A 100 17.40 -13.96 -8.77
CA THR A 100 17.73 -13.97 -10.21
C THR A 100 19.04 -13.23 -10.48
N LEU A 101 19.27 -12.09 -9.83
CA LEU A 101 20.51 -11.33 -9.94
C LEU A 101 21.69 -12.08 -9.32
N ASP A 102 21.48 -12.76 -8.19
CA ASP A 102 22.52 -13.56 -7.53
C ASP A 102 22.93 -14.73 -8.43
N LYS A 103 21.96 -15.45 -9.01
CA LYS A 103 22.22 -16.50 -10.02
C LYS A 103 22.93 -15.94 -11.25
N ALA A 104 22.51 -14.79 -11.75
CA ALA A 104 23.20 -14.13 -12.86
C ALA A 104 24.65 -13.76 -12.49
N GLY A 105 24.91 -13.43 -11.22
CA GLY A 105 26.24 -13.20 -10.68
C GLY A 105 27.10 -14.47 -10.61
N GLU A 106 26.51 -15.62 -10.28
CA GLU A 106 27.18 -16.93 -10.36
C GLU A 106 27.50 -17.31 -11.82
N ASP A 107 26.50 -17.15 -12.70
CA ASP A 107 26.63 -17.41 -14.15
C ASP A 107 27.64 -16.48 -14.82
N ARG A 108 27.89 -15.29 -14.24
CA ARG A 108 28.90 -14.35 -14.74
C ARG A 108 30.28 -14.98 -14.81
N VAL A 109 30.69 -15.75 -13.80
CA VAL A 109 32.01 -16.37 -13.78
C VAL A 109 32.14 -17.38 -14.92
N LEU A 110 31.10 -18.20 -15.12
CA LEU A 110 31.05 -19.18 -16.22
C LEU A 110 31.06 -18.49 -17.59
N CYS A 111 30.38 -17.36 -17.72
CA CYS A 111 30.34 -16.59 -18.96
C CYS A 111 31.64 -15.84 -19.25
N GLU A 112 32.30 -15.29 -18.24
CA GLU A 112 33.63 -14.70 -18.39
C GLU A 112 34.66 -15.75 -18.80
N GLU A 113 34.61 -16.95 -18.21
CA GLU A 113 35.44 -18.08 -18.61
C GLU A 113 35.15 -18.52 -20.05
N ALA A 114 33.87 -18.69 -20.41
CA ALA A 114 33.48 -19.02 -21.79
C ALA A 114 33.87 -17.92 -22.81
N GLN A 115 33.85 -16.64 -22.43
CA GLN A 115 34.19 -15.53 -23.31
C GLN A 115 35.71 -15.39 -23.53
N SER A 116 36.51 -15.60 -22.48
CA SER A 116 37.93 -15.22 -22.46
C SER A 116 38.93 -16.38 -22.41
N SER A 117 38.50 -17.59 -22.04
CA SER A 117 39.39 -18.76 -21.90
C SER A 117 39.98 -19.19 -23.25
N THR A 118 41.30 -19.23 -23.33
CA THR A 118 42.05 -19.67 -24.51
C THR A 118 42.12 -21.19 -24.67
N THR A 119 41.77 -21.94 -23.62
CA THR A 119 41.84 -23.41 -23.61
C THR A 119 40.49 -24.06 -23.89
N GLU A 120 39.42 -23.52 -23.29
CA GLU A 120 38.08 -24.13 -23.31
C GLU A 120 36.97 -23.18 -23.77
N GLY A 121 37.25 -21.88 -23.82
CA GLY A 121 36.28 -20.85 -24.21
C GLY A 121 36.16 -20.62 -25.71
N LEU A 122 35.47 -19.54 -26.04
CA LEU A 122 35.19 -19.09 -27.41
C LEU A 122 36.47 -18.90 -28.25
N PRO A 123 37.57 -18.31 -27.75
CA PRO A 123 38.83 -18.24 -28.49
C PRO A 123 39.36 -19.61 -28.90
N ALA A 124 39.23 -20.62 -28.03
CA ALA A 124 39.65 -21.98 -28.35
C ALA A 124 38.80 -22.62 -29.46
N LEU A 125 37.50 -22.27 -29.53
CA LEU A 125 36.61 -22.74 -30.58
C LEU A 125 36.97 -22.14 -31.95
N PHE A 126 37.27 -20.84 -32.01
CA PHE A 126 37.79 -20.21 -33.23
C PHE A 126 39.12 -20.82 -33.67
N LEU A 127 40.05 -21.05 -32.73
CA LEU A 127 41.31 -21.70 -33.03
C LEU A 127 41.14 -23.13 -33.58
N LYS A 128 40.18 -23.90 -33.03
CA LYS A 128 39.85 -25.25 -33.53
C LYS A 128 39.25 -25.19 -34.94
N ARG A 129 38.36 -24.23 -35.21
CA ARG A 129 37.78 -23.99 -36.54
C ARG A 129 38.86 -23.67 -37.57
N PHE A 130 39.84 -22.84 -37.19
CA PHE A 130 40.98 -22.50 -38.04
C PHE A 130 41.92 -23.69 -38.29
N LYS A 131 42.29 -24.44 -37.24
CA LYS A 131 43.25 -25.55 -37.33
C LYS A 131 42.72 -26.76 -38.12
N ASP A 132 41.44 -27.06 -37.98
CA ASP A 132 40.81 -28.23 -38.62
C ASP A 132 39.37 -27.91 -39.08
N PRO A 133 39.22 -27.12 -40.17
CA PRO A 133 37.91 -26.67 -40.63
C PRO A 133 37.03 -27.83 -41.12
N MET A 134 37.63 -28.89 -41.68
CA MET A 134 36.90 -30.06 -42.17
C MET A 134 36.26 -30.85 -41.03
N ARG A 135 37.00 -31.07 -39.95
CA ARG A 135 36.45 -31.74 -38.75
C ARG A 135 35.49 -30.83 -38.00
N PHE A 136 35.76 -29.53 -37.94
CA PHE A 136 34.87 -28.56 -37.31
C PHE A 136 33.53 -28.47 -38.04
N ALA A 137 33.51 -28.51 -39.38
CA ALA A 137 32.29 -28.54 -40.19
C ALA A 137 31.36 -29.73 -39.85
N GLN A 138 31.93 -30.86 -39.41
CA GLN A 138 31.17 -32.02 -38.95
C GLN A 138 30.57 -31.83 -37.55
N PHE A 139 31.14 -30.93 -36.75
CA PHE A 139 30.69 -30.62 -35.39
C PHE A 139 29.71 -29.45 -35.43
N GLN A 140 28.43 -29.70 -35.10
CA GLN A 140 27.37 -28.68 -35.05
C GLN A 140 27.23 -27.85 -36.35
N GLY A 141 27.50 -28.45 -37.51
CA GLY A 141 27.36 -27.77 -38.81
C GLY A 141 28.45 -26.73 -39.11
N GLY A 142 29.56 -26.71 -38.34
CA GLY A 142 30.68 -25.80 -38.58
C GLY A 142 30.50 -24.40 -37.99
N VAL A 143 29.48 -24.22 -37.17
CA VAL A 143 29.06 -22.92 -36.67
C VAL A 143 29.22 -22.89 -35.15
N ILE A 144 29.72 -21.77 -34.63
CA ILE A 144 29.80 -21.53 -33.20
C ILE A 144 28.54 -20.78 -32.80
N HIS A 145 27.73 -21.34 -31.90
CA HIS A 145 26.49 -20.72 -31.45
C HIS A 145 26.65 -20.02 -30.09
N GLY A 146 25.78 -19.06 -29.81
CA GLY A 146 25.66 -18.44 -28.48
C GLY A 146 26.08 -16.97 -28.42
N CYS A 147 26.46 -16.37 -29.54
CA CYS A 147 26.76 -14.94 -29.61
C CYS A 147 25.52 -14.08 -29.78
N THR A 148 25.68 -12.79 -29.48
CA THR A 148 24.58 -11.82 -29.57
C THR A 148 24.11 -11.64 -31.01
N LYS A 149 22.80 -11.52 -31.19
CA LYS A 149 22.21 -11.24 -32.50
C LYS A 149 22.42 -9.78 -32.87
N GLN A 150 23.60 -9.45 -33.38
CA GLN A 150 23.78 -8.17 -34.06
C GLN A 150 23.25 -8.24 -35.50
N PHE A 151 23.14 -9.44 -36.08
CA PHE A 151 22.76 -9.70 -37.49
C PHE A 151 21.76 -10.85 -37.68
N ASP A 152 20.77 -10.98 -36.81
CA ASP A 152 19.71 -12.03 -36.81
C ASP A 152 20.16 -13.50 -36.64
N SER A 153 21.45 -13.78 -36.72
CA SER A 153 22.06 -15.09 -36.50
C SER A 153 22.64 -15.23 -35.09
N ASP A 154 22.41 -16.38 -34.44
CA ASP A 154 22.96 -16.73 -33.11
C ASP A 154 24.42 -17.19 -33.17
N GLU A 155 25.13 -16.79 -34.23
CA GLU A 155 26.41 -17.33 -34.64
C GLU A 155 27.55 -16.39 -34.26
N CYS A 156 28.55 -16.94 -33.61
CA CYS A 156 29.78 -16.23 -33.27
C CYS A 156 30.68 -16.16 -34.50
N ASN A 157 30.97 -14.93 -34.93
CA ASN A 157 31.84 -14.68 -36.06
C ASN A 157 32.91 -13.66 -35.69
N CYS A 158 34.01 -13.73 -36.44
CA CYS A 158 35.21 -12.93 -36.21
C CYS A 158 35.52 -12.09 -37.44
N PRO A 159 34.73 -11.03 -37.71
CA PRO A 159 34.86 -10.24 -38.92
C PRO A 159 36.10 -9.34 -38.93
N SER A 160 36.57 -8.91 -37.75
CA SER A 160 37.61 -7.88 -37.62
C SER A 160 38.90 -8.38 -36.94
N GLY A 161 39.01 -9.68 -36.66
CA GLY A 161 40.20 -10.30 -36.04
C GLY A 161 40.60 -11.59 -36.74
N HIS A 162 41.60 -12.27 -36.19
CA HIS A 162 42.13 -13.52 -36.76
C HIS A 162 41.70 -14.74 -35.93
N GLU A 163 41.08 -15.72 -36.59
CA GLU A 163 40.68 -16.98 -35.94
C GLU A 163 41.86 -17.78 -35.40
N GLU A 164 43.05 -17.62 -35.99
CA GLU A 164 44.29 -18.25 -35.52
C GLU A 164 44.75 -17.73 -34.15
N LEU A 165 44.31 -16.53 -33.78
CA LEU A 165 44.52 -15.93 -32.46
C LEU A 165 43.29 -16.06 -31.56
N GLY A 166 42.29 -16.83 -31.98
CA GLY A 166 41.03 -16.97 -31.26
C GLY A 166 40.21 -15.67 -31.21
N CYS A 167 40.43 -14.76 -32.16
CA CYS A 167 39.68 -13.50 -32.30
C CYS A 167 39.85 -12.51 -31.15
N GLN A 168 40.94 -12.65 -30.39
CA GLN A 168 41.29 -11.74 -29.30
C GLN A 168 41.83 -10.39 -29.79
N ASP A 169 42.26 -10.34 -31.05
CA ASP A 169 42.83 -9.17 -31.71
C ASP A 169 41.78 -8.34 -32.48
N ALA A 170 40.52 -8.78 -32.47
CA ALA A 170 39.43 -8.09 -33.13
C ALA A 170 39.17 -6.70 -32.52
N ALA A 171 38.99 -5.70 -33.38
CA ALA A 171 38.76 -4.31 -32.96
C ALA A 171 37.35 -4.08 -32.36
N ASP A 172 36.37 -4.91 -32.75
CA ASP A 172 34.99 -4.83 -32.27
C ASP A 172 34.56 -6.18 -31.67
N PRO A 173 34.32 -6.25 -30.36
CA PRO A 173 33.89 -7.48 -29.70
C PRO A 173 32.44 -7.86 -29.98
N ALA A 174 31.61 -6.96 -30.50
CA ALA A 174 30.16 -7.16 -30.59
C ALA A 174 29.76 -8.41 -31.41
N SER A 175 30.52 -8.75 -32.45
CA SER A 175 30.26 -9.88 -33.33
C SER A 175 30.60 -11.26 -32.74
N PHE A 176 31.39 -11.31 -31.66
CA PHE A 176 31.74 -12.54 -30.94
C PHE A 176 31.48 -12.43 -29.43
N GLU A 177 30.71 -11.43 -29.00
CA GLU A 177 30.25 -11.35 -27.63
C GLU A 177 29.17 -12.40 -27.40
N LEU A 178 29.33 -13.23 -26.37
CA LEU A 178 28.33 -14.20 -25.94
C LEU A 178 27.08 -13.48 -25.44
N LYS A 179 25.90 -14.07 -25.67
CA LYS A 179 24.63 -13.53 -25.19
C LYS A 179 24.65 -13.24 -23.70
N CYS A 180 25.21 -14.14 -22.91
CA CYS A 180 25.27 -13.94 -21.47
C CYS A 180 26.18 -12.77 -21.08
N SER A 181 27.33 -12.57 -21.75
CA SER A 181 28.18 -11.39 -21.56
C SER A 181 27.40 -10.09 -21.81
N ASN A 182 26.63 -10.03 -22.90
CA ASN A 182 25.82 -8.84 -23.22
C ASN A 182 24.67 -8.62 -22.22
N VAL A 183 23.97 -9.69 -21.81
CA VAL A 183 22.92 -9.59 -20.79
C VAL A 183 23.51 -9.01 -19.49
N LEU A 184 24.64 -9.53 -19.04
CA LEU A 184 25.27 -9.17 -17.77
C LEU A 184 25.91 -7.78 -17.80
N ASN A 185 26.60 -7.42 -18.88
CA ASN A 185 27.37 -6.18 -18.98
C ASN A 185 26.57 -5.01 -19.55
N THR A 186 25.54 -5.28 -20.34
CA THR A 186 24.80 -4.23 -21.07
C THR A 186 23.34 -4.18 -20.62
N GLN A 187 22.60 -5.30 -20.68
CA GLN A 187 21.15 -5.27 -20.48
C GLN A 187 20.75 -5.09 -19.01
N ILE A 188 21.38 -5.81 -18.08
CA ILE A 188 21.08 -5.69 -16.64
C ILE A 188 21.39 -4.29 -16.11
N PRO A 189 22.56 -3.68 -16.41
CA PRO A 189 22.83 -2.30 -16.03
C PRO A 189 21.87 -1.31 -16.70
N ALA A 190 21.57 -1.48 -17.99
CA ALA A 190 20.66 -0.59 -18.72
C ALA A 190 19.22 -0.64 -18.21
N ALA A 191 18.77 -1.79 -17.70
CA ALA A 191 17.44 -1.95 -17.13
C ALA A 191 17.27 -1.26 -15.76
N GLY A 192 18.34 -0.72 -15.17
CA GLY A 192 18.27 -0.01 -13.88
C GLY A 192 17.85 -0.92 -12.72
N VAL A 193 18.03 -2.24 -12.85
CA VAL A 193 17.53 -3.22 -11.87
C VAL A 193 18.15 -2.97 -10.48
N LEU A 194 19.40 -2.51 -10.46
CA LEU A 194 20.11 -2.17 -9.24
C LEU A 194 19.49 -0.98 -8.49
N ASP A 195 18.76 -0.10 -9.19
CA ASP A 195 18.11 1.07 -8.57
C ASP A 195 16.97 0.66 -7.63
N PHE A 196 16.32 -0.48 -7.88
CA PHE A 196 15.29 -1.00 -6.98
C PHE A 196 15.84 -1.38 -5.60
N PHE A 197 17.14 -1.69 -5.50
CA PHE A 197 17.80 -2.10 -4.26
C PHE A 197 18.60 -1.00 -3.58
N LYS A 198 18.71 0.19 -4.19
CA LYS A 198 19.35 1.35 -3.55
C LYS A 198 18.51 1.84 -2.37
N SER A 199 19.10 2.65 -1.49
CA SER A 199 18.37 3.32 -0.41
C SER A 199 17.20 4.14 -0.97
N GLY A 200 15.99 3.86 -0.51
CA GLY A 200 14.75 4.45 -1.03
C GLY A 200 14.17 3.77 -2.28
N GLY A 201 14.82 2.70 -2.78
CA GLY A 201 14.29 1.84 -3.85
C GLY A 201 13.15 0.94 -3.36
N LEU A 202 12.30 0.49 -4.29
CA LEU A 202 11.11 -0.32 -3.99
C LEU A 202 11.42 -1.65 -3.28
N CYS A 203 12.62 -2.19 -3.46
CA CYS A 203 13.07 -3.44 -2.85
C CYS A 203 14.01 -3.24 -1.66
N ASN A 204 14.27 -2.00 -1.26
CA ASN A 204 14.92 -1.68 0.01
C ASN A 204 13.85 -1.44 1.09
N ILE A 205 13.02 -2.46 1.32
CA ILE A 205 11.94 -2.43 2.29
C ILE A 205 12.57 -2.61 3.68
N SER A 206 12.78 -1.51 4.40
CA SER A 206 13.26 -1.57 5.78
C SER A 206 12.07 -1.45 6.74
N ASN A 207 12.05 -2.22 7.83
CA ASN A 207 10.96 -2.21 8.83
C ASN A 207 10.71 -0.82 9.48
N HIS A 208 11.52 0.19 9.14
CA HIS A 208 11.42 1.57 9.62
C HIS A 208 10.83 2.54 8.59
N ASP A 209 10.55 2.10 7.36
CA ASP A 209 9.98 2.97 6.33
C ASP A 209 8.53 3.37 6.66
N GLU A 210 8.12 4.58 6.25
CA GLU A 210 6.76 5.07 6.50
C GLU A 210 5.67 4.20 5.85
N LEU A 211 6.03 3.34 4.90
CA LEU A 211 5.16 2.27 4.39
C LEU A 211 4.69 1.35 5.53
N PHE A 212 5.49 1.10 6.56
CA PHE A 212 5.12 0.25 7.70
C PHE A 212 4.23 0.95 8.72
N LYS A 213 4.04 2.27 8.63
CA LYS A 213 3.05 2.96 9.46
C LYS A 213 1.68 2.54 8.93
N GLN A 214 0.92 1.87 9.79
CA GLN A 214 -0.44 1.43 9.49
C GLN A 214 -1.22 2.58 8.84
N VAL A 215 -1.91 2.31 7.71
CA VAL A 215 -2.56 3.34 6.89
C VAL A 215 -3.59 4.16 7.68
N VAL A 216 -4.11 3.57 8.75
CA VAL A 216 -4.87 4.25 9.80
C VAL A 216 -4.29 3.85 11.14
N ASP A 217 -3.63 4.81 11.80
CA ASP A 217 -3.13 4.61 13.16
C ASP A 217 -4.31 4.37 14.13
N SER A 218 -4.09 3.48 15.11
CA SER A 218 -5.09 3.11 16.11
C SER A 218 -5.52 4.30 16.99
N GLU A 219 -4.64 5.27 17.22
CA GLU A 219 -4.92 6.50 17.98
C GLU A 219 -5.87 7.41 17.20
N THR A 220 -5.71 7.49 15.87
CA THR A 220 -6.65 8.21 14.99
C THR A 220 -8.07 7.62 15.04
N LEU A 221 -8.19 6.29 15.09
CA LEU A 221 -9.48 5.61 15.27
C LEU A 221 -10.07 5.81 16.67
N HIS A 222 -9.23 5.79 17.71
CA HIS A 222 -9.66 6.02 19.09
C HIS A 222 -10.20 7.45 19.28
N HIS A 223 -9.56 8.45 18.68
CA HIS A 223 -10.05 9.83 18.70
C HIS A 223 -11.38 10.00 17.95
N LEU A 224 -11.60 9.24 16.88
CA LEU A 224 -12.89 9.22 16.18
C LEU A 224 -13.99 8.57 17.02
N GLU A 225 -13.64 7.58 17.84
CA GLU A 225 -14.56 6.91 18.77
C GLU A 225 -14.89 7.80 19.98
N GLU A 226 -13.91 8.49 20.55
CA GLU A 226 -14.11 9.40 21.69
C GLU A 226 -14.80 10.71 21.32
N SER A 227 -14.57 11.24 20.12
CA SER A 227 -15.10 12.56 19.74
C SER A 227 -16.61 12.57 19.46
N GLY A 228 -17.27 11.40 19.39
CA GLY A 228 -18.71 11.30 19.19
C GLY A 228 -19.21 12.04 17.94
N MET A 229 -18.32 12.37 17.01
CA MET A 229 -18.64 13.20 15.86
C MET A 229 -19.48 12.41 14.87
N PRO A 230 -20.52 13.01 14.26
CA PRO A 230 -21.20 12.42 13.13
C PRO A 230 -20.17 12.08 12.05
N LEU A 231 -20.09 10.81 11.66
CA LEU A 231 -19.08 10.25 10.75
C LEU A 231 -18.98 10.99 9.41
N ASP A 232 -20.04 11.69 9.01
CA ASP A 232 -20.08 12.53 7.80
C ASP A 232 -19.07 13.69 7.84
N LEU A 233 -18.79 14.24 9.03
CA LEU A 233 -17.81 15.33 9.21
C LEU A 233 -16.38 14.80 9.36
N ALA A 234 -16.21 13.65 10.00
CA ALA A 234 -14.91 12.99 10.13
C ALA A 234 -14.33 12.58 8.77
N PHE A 235 -15.15 12.04 7.87
CA PHE A 235 -14.73 11.68 6.52
C PHE A 235 -14.29 12.91 5.70
N LEU A 236 -14.99 14.04 5.85
CA LEU A 236 -14.62 15.30 5.18
C LEU A 236 -13.31 15.88 5.72
N TRP A 237 -13.03 15.74 7.02
CA TRP A 237 -11.80 16.20 7.66
C TRP A 237 -10.57 15.36 7.27
N GLU A 238 -10.70 14.03 7.23
CA GLU A 238 -9.57 13.16 6.84
C GLU A 238 -9.30 13.21 5.33
N ALA A 239 -10.36 13.31 4.49
CA ALA A 239 -10.20 13.49 3.05
C ALA A 239 -9.53 14.82 2.68
N SER A 240 -9.67 15.86 3.52
CA SER A 240 -8.96 17.13 3.35
C SER A 240 -7.51 17.07 3.84
N ARG A 241 -7.15 16.16 4.75
CA ARG A 241 -5.74 15.85 5.11
C ARG A 241 -5.01 14.99 4.07
N LEU A 242 -5.72 14.06 3.40
CA LEU A 242 -5.14 13.22 2.34
C LEU A 242 -4.92 13.98 1.02
N ARG A 243 -5.53 15.17 0.85
CA ARG A 243 -5.11 16.13 -0.18
C ARG A 243 -3.91 16.95 0.30
N ARG A 244 -2.76 16.30 0.51
CA ARG A 244 -1.49 17.04 0.42
C ARG A 244 -1.31 17.50 -1.03
N PRO A 245 -1.11 18.79 -1.32
CA PRO A 245 -0.65 19.20 -2.63
C PRO A 245 0.74 18.61 -2.85
N LYS A 246 0.89 17.84 -3.93
CA LYS A 246 2.19 17.44 -4.45
C LYS A 246 2.88 18.70 -5.00
N GLN A 247 4.17 18.81 -4.69
CA GLN A 247 5.22 19.68 -5.28
C GLN A 247 5.59 21.00 -4.57
N ARG A 248 6.79 20.99 -3.96
CA ARG A 248 8.01 21.75 -4.31
C ARG A 248 9.13 21.26 -3.36
N GLY A 249 10.37 20.97 -3.76
CA GLY A 249 11.06 21.29 -5.00
C GLY A 249 11.94 20.15 -5.51
N MET A 250 11.86 19.95 -6.83
CA MET A 250 13.03 19.64 -7.63
C MET A 250 13.74 20.96 -7.88
N ASP A 251 14.84 21.19 -7.17
CA ASP A 251 15.90 22.11 -7.57
C ASP A 251 17.21 21.42 -7.18
N PHE A 252 17.85 20.76 -8.15
CA PHE A 252 19.31 20.71 -8.30
C PHE A 252 19.60 20.13 -9.68
N LEU A 253 19.31 20.93 -10.71
CA LEU A 253 20.15 20.94 -11.90
C LEU A 253 21.47 21.60 -11.50
N SER A 254 22.54 20.83 -11.40
CA SER A 254 23.88 21.35 -11.65
C SER A 254 24.57 20.40 -12.61
N VAL A 255 24.34 20.70 -13.89
CA VAL A 255 25.10 20.19 -15.02
C VAL A 255 26.49 20.84 -14.93
N ALA A 256 27.45 20.14 -14.34
CA ALA A 256 28.86 20.43 -14.55
C ALA A 256 29.30 19.72 -15.82
N SER A 257 29.36 20.50 -16.90
CA SER A 257 29.89 20.11 -18.20
C SER A 257 31.41 19.84 -18.10
N PRO A 258 31.95 18.74 -18.66
CA PRO A 258 33.39 18.56 -18.75
C PRO A 258 33.98 19.50 -19.81
N GLU A 259 35.01 20.22 -19.38
CA GLU A 259 35.84 21.14 -20.14
C GLU A 259 36.51 20.42 -21.33
N ARG A 260 36.10 20.75 -22.57
CA ARG A 260 36.89 20.47 -23.78
C ARG A 260 38.13 21.36 -23.76
N ARG A 261 39.32 20.78 -23.54
CA ARG A 261 40.57 21.37 -24.05
C ARG A 261 41.07 20.60 -25.26
N HIS A 262 40.89 21.23 -26.41
CA HIS A 262 41.61 20.90 -27.62
C HIS A 262 42.88 21.75 -27.69
N ARG A 263 44.01 21.05 -27.79
CA ARG A 263 45.09 21.23 -28.79
C ARG A 263 46.22 22.26 -28.57
N GLN A 264 47.37 21.86 -29.12
CA GLN A 264 48.68 22.51 -29.33
C GLN A 264 49.65 22.31 -28.15
N GLY A 265 50.85 21.75 -28.29
CA GLY A 265 51.68 21.37 -29.43
C GLY A 265 53.15 21.55 -29.04
N SER A 266 54.06 20.86 -29.72
CA SER A 266 55.53 21.04 -29.74
C SER A 266 56.36 20.20 -28.75
N GLY A 267 57.19 19.32 -29.30
CA GLY A 267 58.16 18.46 -28.62
C GLY A 267 58.40 17.20 -29.45
#